data_AF-A0A8T7JKU6-F1
#
_entry.id   AF-A0A8T7JKU6-F1
#
_cell.length_a   1.000
_cell.length_b   1.000
_cell.length_c   1.000
_cell.angle_alpha   90.00
_cell.angle_beta   90.00
_cell.angle_gamma   90.00
#
_symmetry.space_group_name_H-M   'P 1'
#
loop_
_entity.id
_entity.type
_entity.pdbx_description
1 polymer ?
#
loop_
_entity_poly.entity_id
_entity_poly.type
_entity_poly.pdbx_seq_one_letter_code
_entity_poly.pdbx_strand_id
1 'polypeptide(L)'
;MFHKAGFTLVEMLIAIVVVSIAMSALMTALSSAVEDSPTPVIEVRALSIAQAYADAIMAMAFDDQTPNGGGAVAAANLPCVMSTEGQGRASFDDVDDFNGVKDQPPILVNQVVSETNLSQFAVEVSVTCAGSQLGLAENHFAKRITITVTLPNGNTRLLSVYKGNY
;
A
#
# COMPACT_ATOMS: atom_id res chain seq x y z
N MET A 1 55.41 13.39 41.34
CA MET A 1 54.62 12.93 42.51
C MET A 1 53.17 13.33 42.24
N PHE A 2 52.33 12.39 41.82
CA PHE A 2 50.93 12.67 41.50
C PHE A 2 50.10 12.66 42.79
N HIS A 3 49.57 13.81 43.19
CA HIS A 3 48.60 13.90 44.28
C HIS A 3 47.30 13.24 43.82
N LYS A 4 46.85 12.18 44.49
CA LYS A 4 45.49 11.67 44.33
C LYS A 4 44.53 12.63 45.03
N ALA A 5 43.93 13.55 44.29
CA ALA A 5 42.81 14.34 44.77
C ALA A 5 41.58 13.41 44.86
N GLY A 6 41.01 13.26 46.06
CA GLY A 6 39.74 12.56 46.28
C GLY A 6 38.56 13.49 45.99
N PHE A 7 37.39 12.90 45.71
CA PHE A 7 36.14 13.63 45.53
C PHE A 7 35.56 14.08 46.88
N THR A 8 34.91 15.24 46.90
CA THR A 8 34.21 15.71 48.11
C THR A 8 32.82 15.09 48.23
N LEU A 9 32.28 14.97 49.45
CA LEU A 9 30.91 14.46 49.68
C LEU A 9 29.86 15.28 48.92
N VAL A 10 30.05 16.60 48.85
CA VAL A 10 29.13 17.52 48.15
C VAL A 10 29.17 17.28 46.64
N GLU A 11 30.35 16.99 46.08
CA GLU A 11 30.53 16.73 44.66
C GLU A 11 29.86 15.42 44.22
N MET A 12 29.93 14.38 45.04
CA MET A 12 29.19 13.13 44.79
C MET A 12 27.67 13.32 44.89
N LEU A 13 27.20 14.21 45.78
CA LEU A 13 25.78 14.54 45.92
C LEU A 13 25.25 15.30 44.69
N ILE A 14 26.02 16.27 44.18
CA ILE A 14 25.65 16.98 42.96
C ILE A 14 25.67 16.02 41.75
N ALA A 15 26.66 15.12 41.68
CA ALA A 15 26.74 14.14 40.59
C ALA A 15 25.52 13.21 40.51
N ILE A 16 25.05 12.65 41.63
CA ILE A 16 23.86 11.79 41.63
C ILE A 16 22.58 12.55 41.26
N VAL A 17 22.49 13.84 41.64
CA VAL A 17 21.35 14.70 41.27
C VAL A 17 21.36 15.00 39.76
N VAL A 18 22.53 15.31 39.20
CA VAL A 18 22.64 15.57 37.75
C VAL A 18 22.36 14.30 36.94
N VAL A 19 22.89 13.15 37.37
CA VAL A 19 22.65 11.86 36.68
C VAL A 19 21.18 11.46 36.74
N SER A 20 20.50 11.68 37.88
CA SER A 20 19.07 11.37 38.00
C SER A 20 18.21 12.25 37.09
N ILE A 21 18.48 13.56 37.02
CA ILE A 21 17.79 14.47 36.09
C ILE A 21 18.04 14.04 34.64
N ALA A 22 19.29 13.72 34.28
CA ALA A 22 19.64 13.29 32.93
C ALA A 22 18.96 11.96 32.54
N MET A 23 18.89 11.00 33.47
CA MET A 23 18.22 9.72 33.25
C MET A 23 16.70 9.90 33.07
N SER A 24 16.06 10.78 33.85
CA SER A 24 14.65 11.10 33.66
C SER A 24 14.37 11.71 32.28
N ALA A 25 15.19 12.66 31.83
CA ALA A 25 15.06 13.24 30.49
C ALA A 25 15.26 12.19 29.39
N LEU A 26 16.22 11.29 29.56
CA LEU A 26 16.47 10.19 28.63
C LEU A 26 15.29 9.21 28.56
N MET A 27 14.70 8.86 29.70
CA MET A 27 13.52 7.99 29.76
C MET A 27 12.31 8.62 29.06
N THR A 28 12.08 9.93 29.24
CA THR A 28 11.01 10.66 28.53
C THR A 28 11.26 10.71 27.02
N ALA A 29 12.50 10.93 26.59
CA ALA A 29 12.84 10.91 25.17
C ALA A 29 12.61 9.51 24.56
N LEU A 30 13.04 8.45 25.26
CA LEU A 30 12.82 7.07 24.83
C LEU A 30 11.34 6.68 24.81
N SER A 31 10.54 7.10 25.80
CA SER A 31 9.11 6.80 25.81
C SER A 31 8.39 7.48 24.65
N SER A 32 8.70 8.74 24.37
CA SER A 32 8.13 9.46 23.23
C SER A 32 8.50 8.83 21.88
N ALA A 33 9.70 8.26 21.76
CA ALA A 33 10.12 7.55 20.55
C ALA A 33 9.36 6.23 20.33
N VAL A 34 8.89 5.58 21.39
CA VAL A 34 8.13 4.32 21.31
C VAL A 34 6.65 4.55 21.02
N GLU A 35 6.06 5.65 21.48
CA GLU A 35 4.62 5.94 21.26
C GLU A 35 4.24 6.16 19.80
N ASP A 36 5.14 6.63 18.92
CA ASP A 36 4.89 6.80 17.48
C ASP A 36 4.84 5.48 16.66
N SER A 37 4.96 4.32 17.32
CA SER A 37 5.26 3.03 16.68
C SER A 37 4.11 2.09 16.23
N PRO A 38 2.80 2.44 16.18
CA PRO A 38 1.83 1.57 15.49
C PRO A 38 1.82 1.77 13.96
N THR A 39 2.36 2.88 13.47
CA THR A 39 2.39 3.26 12.05
C THR A 39 3.02 2.19 11.12
N PRO A 40 4.22 1.63 11.38
CA PRO A 40 4.88 0.76 10.42
C PRO A 40 4.10 -0.52 10.09
N VAL A 41 3.37 -1.08 11.07
CA VAL A 41 2.56 -2.29 10.84
C VAL A 41 1.37 -1.99 9.92
N ILE A 42 0.69 -0.86 10.13
CA ILE A 42 -0.44 -0.42 9.29
C ILE A 42 0.02 -0.12 7.87
N GLU A 43 1.20 0.50 7.71
CA GLU A 43 1.78 0.80 6.40
C GLU A 43 2.15 -0.46 5.62
N VAL A 44 2.86 -1.39 6.25
CA VAL A 44 3.20 -2.69 5.64
C VAL A 44 1.92 -3.44 5.27
N ARG A 45 0.89 -3.35 6.11
CA ARG A 45 -0.41 -3.95 5.82
C ARG A 45 -1.07 -3.32 4.60
N ALA A 46 -1.15 -2.00 4.54
CA ALA A 46 -1.73 -1.30 3.39
C ALA A 46 -1.01 -1.65 2.08
N LEU A 47 0.32 -1.73 2.11
CA LEU A 47 1.11 -2.17 0.95
C LEU A 47 0.81 -3.62 0.56
N SER A 48 0.71 -4.54 1.53
CA SER A 48 0.38 -5.95 1.26
C SER A 48 -1.01 -6.11 0.62
N ILE A 49 -1.99 -5.30 1.04
CA ILE A 49 -3.33 -5.27 0.43
C ILE A 49 -3.22 -4.75 -1.00
N ALA A 50 -2.53 -3.63 -1.21
CA ALA A 50 -2.37 -3.05 -2.54
C ALA A 50 -1.69 -4.03 -3.51
N GLN A 51 -0.63 -4.71 -3.07
CA GLN A 51 0.09 -5.71 -3.86
C GLN A 51 -0.79 -6.91 -4.19
N ALA A 52 -1.56 -7.44 -3.23
CA ALA A 52 -2.45 -8.56 -3.49
C ALA A 52 -3.54 -8.22 -4.52
N TYR A 53 -4.08 -7.00 -4.51
CA TYR A 53 -5.00 -6.52 -5.55
C TYR A 53 -4.29 -6.36 -6.89
N ALA A 54 -3.08 -5.80 -6.91
CA ALA A 54 -2.30 -5.63 -8.13
C ALA A 54 -2.01 -6.99 -8.78
N ASP A 55 -1.56 -7.98 -7.99
CA ASP A 55 -1.26 -9.32 -8.49
C ASP A 55 -2.51 -10.00 -9.05
N ALA A 56 -3.66 -9.87 -8.36
CA ALA A 56 -4.93 -10.40 -8.81
C ALA A 56 -5.38 -9.79 -10.14
N ILE A 57 -5.33 -8.46 -10.27
CA ILE A 57 -5.76 -7.75 -11.48
C ILE A 57 -4.78 -8.01 -12.64
N MET A 58 -3.48 -8.06 -12.35
CA MET A 58 -2.46 -8.31 -13.37
C MET A 58 -2.55 -9.74 -13.94
N ALA A 59 -3.10 -10.69 -13.18
CA ALA A 59 -3.34 -12.06 -13.62
C ALA A 59 -4.52 -12.21 -14.61
N MET A 60 -5.41 -11.22 -14.70
CA MET A 60 -6.55 -11.24 -15.61
C MET A 60 -6.16 -10.96 -17.06
N ALA A 61 -7.08 -11.19 -18.01
CA ALA A 61 -6.89 -10.80 -19.39
C ALA A 61 -6.72 -9.28 -19.52
N PHE A 62 -6.13 -8.80 -20.61
CA PHE A 62 -6.04 -7.35 -20.83
C PHE A 62 -7.43 -6.74 -21.04
N ASP A 63 -8.32 -7.49 -21.68
CA ASP A 63 -9.61 -7.08 -22.23
C ASP A 63 -10.41 -8.34 -22.60
N ASP A 64 -11.74 -8.29 -22.65
CA ASP A 64 -12.65 -9.37 -23.06
C ASP A 64 -12.29 -10.00 -24.42
N GLN A 65 -11.77 -9.20 -25.36
CA GLN A 65 -11.36 -9.66 -26.68
C GLN A 65 -9.96 -10.30 -26.70
N THR A 66 -9.28 -10.42 -25.55
CA THR A 66 -7.94 -11.03 -25.47
C THR A 66 -8.03 -12.51 -25.79
N PRO A 67 -7.25 -13.03 -26.76
CA PRO A 67 -7.26 -14.46 -27.09
C PRO A 67 -6.84 -15.34 -25.92
N ASN A 68 -7.41 -16.55 -25.85
CA ASN A 68 -6.97 -17.58 -24.91
C ASN A 68 -5.48 -17.88 -25.09
N GLY A 69 -4.68 -17.64 -24.04
CA GLY A 69 -3.22 -17.76 -24.08
C GLY A 69 -2.45 -16.43 -24.22
N GLY A 70 -3.16 -15.30 -24.28
CA GLY A 70 -2.58 -13.97 -24.44
C GLY A 70 -2.49 -13.54 -25.90
N GLY A 71 -2.13 -12.28 -26.13
CA GLY A 71 -2.07 -11.70 -27.46
C GLY A 71 -2.64 -10.29 -27.49
N ALA A 72 -2.12 -9.48 -28.41
CA ALA A 72 -2.62 -8.13 -28.63
C ALA A 72 -4.01 -8.14 -29.29
N VAL A 73 -4.93 -7.37 -28.71
CA VAL A 73 -6.22 -7.01 -29.29
C VAL A 73 -6.04 -5.84 -30.26
N ALA A 74 -6.77 -5.83 -31.37
CA ALA A 74 -6.71 -4.73 -32.33
C ALA A 74 -7.29 -3.43 -31.75
N ALA A 75 -6.68 -2.29 -32.08
CA ALA A 75 -7.13 -0.95 -31.66
C ALA A 75 -8.63 -0.68 -31.87
N ALA A 76 -9.20 -1.18 -32.97
CA ALA A 76 -10.61 -1.01 -33.32
C ALA A 76 -11.57 -1.68 -32.31
N ASN A 77 -11.09 -2.68 -31.57
CA ASN A 77 -11.85 -3.44 -30.58
C ASN A 77 -11.52 -3.03 -29.14
N LEU A 78 -10.67 -2.01 -28.95
CA LEU A 78 -10.28 -1.49 -27.62
C LEU A 78 -10.82 -0.08 -27.40
N PRO A 79 -12.16 0.10 -27.30
CA PRO A 79 -12.68 1.39 -26.86
C PRO A 79 -12.11 1.67 -25.47
N CYS A 80 -11.58 2.88 -25.25
CA CYS A 80 -11.05 3.26 -23.95
C CYS A 80 -12.18 3.55 -22.94
N VAL A 81 -13.03 2.56 -22.71
CA VAL A 81 -14.20 2.61 -21.85
C VAL A 81 -14.11 1.38 -20.96
N MET A 82 -13.82 1.59 -19.69
CA MET A 82 -13.74 0.48 -18.73
C MET A 82 -15.15 0.21 -18.21
N SER A 83 -15.61 -1.03 -18.31
CA SER A 83 -16.92 -1.46 -17.87
C SER A 83 -16.78 -2.80 -17.16
N THR A 84 -17.66 -3.07 -16.20
CA THR A 84 -17.77 -4.41 -15.60
C THR A 84 -18.73 -5.30 -16.37
N GLU A 85 -19.25 -4.80 -17.50
CA GLU A 85 -20.31 -5.41 -18.30
C GLU A 85 -21.58 -5.81 -17.51
N GLY A 86 -21.78 -5.21 -16.34
CA GLY A 86 -22.85 -5.60 -15.41
C GLY A 86 -22.62 -6.93 -14.69
N GLN A 87 -21.43 -7.51 -14.82
CA GLN A 87 -21.00 -8.73 -14.16
C GLN A 87 -20.71 -8.49 -12.67
N GLY A 88 -20.79 -9.57 -11.89
CA GLY A 88 -20.39 -9.59 -10.49
C GLY A 88 -18.95 -10.06 -10.32
N ARG A 89 -18.35 -9.78 -9.16
CA ARG A 89 -16.95 -10.08 -8.81
C ARG A 89 -16.49 -11.52 -9.12
N ALA A 90 -17.39 -12.50 -9.06
CA ALA A 90 -17.09 -13.91 -9.33
C ALA A 90 -16.91 -14.24 -10.82
N SER A 91 -17.36 -13.34 -11.70
CA SER A 91 -17.27 -13.47 -13.16
C SER A 91 -16.15 -12.63 -13.76
N PHE A 92 -15.46 -11.81 -12.96
CA PHE A 92 -14.41 -10.94 -13.45
C PHE A 92 -13.29 -11.74 -14.13
N ASP A 93 -13.02 -11.43 -15.39
CA ASP A 93 -12.06 -12.16 -16.22
C ASP A 93 -11.04 -11.27 -16.95
N ASP A 94 -11.27 -9.95 -17.00
CA ASP A 94 -10.34 -8.96 -17.53
C ASP A 94 -10.01 -7.83 -16.53
N VAL A 95 -9.25 -6.84 -17.00
CA VAL A 95 -8.80 -5.73 -16.14
C VAL A 95 -9.88 -4.67 -15.93
N ASP A 96 -10.72 -4.40 -16.92
CA ASP A 96 -11.73 -3.32 -16.84
C ASP A 96 -12.89 -3.64 -15.91
N ASP A 97 -13.16 -4.92 -15.67
CA ASP A 97 -14.05 -5.38 -14.62
C ASP A 97 -13.72 -4.83 -13.22
N PHE A 98 -12.45 -4.51 -12.99
CA PHE A 98 -12.01 -3.97 -11.71
C PHE A 98 -12.19 -2.45 -11.61
N ASN A 99 -12.58 -1.77 -12.68
CA ASN A 99 -12.77 -0.33 -12.64
C ASN A 99 -13.97 0.07 -11.77
N GLY A 100 -13.71 0.90 -10.76
CA GLY A 100 -14.74 1.37 -9.84
C GLY A 100 -15.06 0.40 -8.69
N VAL A 101 -14.30 -0.68 -8.54
CA VAL A 101 -14.42 -1.58 -7.38
C VAL A 101 -14.16 -0.81 -6.10
N LYS A 102 -15.04 -1.01 -5.10
CA LYS A 102 -14.92 -0.46 -3.75
C LYS A 102 -15.21 -1.56 -2.74
N ASP A 103 -14.16 -1.99 -2.04
CA ASP A 103 -14.22 -3.10 -1.09
C ASP A 103 -13.94 -2.59 0.34
N GLN A 104 -14.85 -2.90 1.27
CA GLN A 104 -14.68 -2.68 2.70
C GLN A 104 -15.44 -3.76 3.48
N PRO A 105 -14.78 -4.76 4.08
CA PRO A 105 -13.32 -4.99 4.07
C PRO A 105 -12.75 -5.32 2.67
N PRO A 106 -11.43 -5.17 2.47
CA PRO A 106 -10.73 -5.68 1.30
C PRO A 106 -10.96 -7.18 1.08
N ILE A 107 -11.19 -7.59 -0.17
CA ILE A 107 -11.42 -8.97 -0.61
C ILE A 107 -10.14 -9.48 -1.28
N LEU A 108 -9.42 -10.40 -0.61
CA LEU A 108 -8.17 -10.97 -1.11
C LEU A 108 -8.36 -12.38 -1.65
N VAL A 109 -7.73 -12.70 -2.78
CA VAL A 109 -7.87 -13.99 -3.49
C VAL A 109 -7.26 -15.16 -2.72
N ASN A 110 -6.30 -14.89 -1.82
CA ASN A 110 -5.64 -15.90 -0.98
C ASN A 110 -5.83 -15.55 0.51
N GLN A 111 -6.91 -16.04 1.10
CA GLN A 111 -7.30 -15.77 2.48
C GLN A 111 -6.39 -16.50 3.48
N VAL A 112 -5.24 -15.91 3.82
CA VAL A 112 -4.40 -16.37 4.95
C VAL A 112 -4.46 -15.40 6.14
N VAL A 113 -5.22 -14.30 6.03
CA VAL A 113 -5.29 -13.29 7.11
C VAL A 113 -6.72 -13.13 7.60
N SER A 114 -6.91 -13.44 8.88
CA SER A 114 -8.18 -13.29 9.60
C SER A 114 -8.84 -11.94 9.33
N GLU A 115 -10.10 -11.97 8.90
CA GLU A 115 -10.88 -10.83 8.40
C GLU A 115 -11.06 -9.70 9.42
N THR A 116 -10.87 -10.00 10.72
CA THR A 116 -11.06 -9.05 11.82
C THR A 116 -10.11 -7.85 11.78
N ASN A 117 -8.93 -7.97 11.15
CA ASN A 117 -7.98 -6.87 11.02
C ASN A 117 -8.10 -6.07 9.71
N LEU A 118 -8.94 -6.52 8.77
CA LEU A 118 -9.10 -5.90 7.46
C LEU A 118 -10.32 -4.98 7.36
N SER A 119 -11.31 -5.14 8.24
CA SER A 119 -12.53 -4.30 8.31
C SER A 119 -12.28 -2.80 8.42
N GLN A 120 -11.11 -2.43 8.93
CA GLN A 120 -10.69 -1.05 9.14
C GLN A 120 -10.05 -0.41 7.90
N PHE A 121 -9.78 -1.21 6.87
CA PHE A 121 -9.23 -0.76 5.60
C PHE A 121 -10.34 -0.71 4.55
N ALA A 122 -10.17 0.14 3.55
CA ALA A 122 -10.99 0.12 2.34
C ALA A 122 -10.08 0.15 1.11
N VAL A 123 -10.54 -0.45 0.02
CA VAL A 123 -9.83 -0.44 -1.27
C VAL A 123 -10.73 0.14 -2.34
N GLU A 124 -10.18 1.03 -3.16
CA GLU A 124 -10.79 1.51 -4.39
C GLU A 124 -9.85 1.24 -5.57
N VAL A 125 -10.40 0.71 -6.66
CA VAL A 125 -9.64 0.45 -7.89
C VAL A 125 -10.17 1.33 -9.01
N SER A 126 -9.26 1.99 -9.72
CA SER A 126 -9.56 2.74 -10.94
C SER A 126 -8.66 2.28 -12.07
N VAL A 127 -9.26 2.01 -13.23
CA VAL A 127 -8.56 1.63 -14.44
C VAL A 127 -8.76 2.73 -15.48
N THR A 128 -7.68 3.10 -16.17
CA THR A 128 -7.70 4.13 -17.21
C THR A 128 -6.73 3.76 -18.31
N CYS A 129 -7.00 4.07 -19.58
CA CYS A 129 -6.00 3.83 -20.61
C CYS A 129 -4.83 4.81 -20.47
N ALA A 130 -3.63 4.30 -20.65
CA ALA A 130 -2.39 5.00 -20.37
C ALA A 130 -1.25 4.64 -21.32
N GLY A 131 -1.55 4.14 -22.52
CA GLY A 131 -0.53 3.84 -23.54
C GLY A 131 0.35 5.04 -23.89
N SER A 132 -0.21 6.25 -23.88
CA SER A 132 0.54 7.49 -24.12
C SER A 132 1.61 7.77 -23.05
N GLN A 133 1.36 7.36 -21.80
CA GLN A 133 2.32 7.50 -20.68
C GLN A 133 3.52 6.56 -20.84
N LEU A 134 3.35 5.49 -21.62
CA LEU A 134 4.38 4.50 -21.94
C LEU A 134 5.01 4.72 -23.33
N GLY A 135 4.64 5.79 -24.04
CA GLY A 135 5.15 6.09 -25.38
C GLY A 135 4.62 5.15 -26.49
N LEU A 136 3.48 4.49 -26.27
CA LEU A 136 2.82 3.66 -27.28
C LEU A 136 2.11 4.53 -28.32
N ALA A 137 1.90 3.97 -29.52
CA ALA A 137 1.27 4.66 -30.64
C ALA A 137 -0.14 5.20 -30.32
N GLU A 138 -0.90 4.45 -29.53
CA GLU A 138 -2.26 4.81 -29.13
C GLU A 138 -2.48 4.58 -27.63
N ASN A 139 -3.38 5.36 -27.03
CA ASN A 139 -3.56 5.36 -25.58
C ASN A 139 -4.20 4.07 -25.05
N HIS A 140 -5.01 3.38 -25.85
CA HIS A 140 -5.69 2.14 -25.46
C HIS A 140 -4.78 0.89 -25.45
N PHE A 141 -3.53 0.98 -25.89
CA PHE A 141 -2.60 -0.16 -25.86
C PHE A 141 -2.00 -0.46 -24.48
N ALA A 142 -2.32 0.35 -23.47
CA ALA A 142 -2.05 0.01 -22.10
C ALA A 142 -3.14 0.53 -21.18
N LYS A 143 -3.40 -0.19 -20.09
CA LYS A 143 -4.29 0.20 -19.00
C LYS A 143 -3.42 0.47 -17.77
N ARG A 144 -3.63 1.62 -17.10
CA ARG A 144 -3.08 1.93 -15.79
C ARG A 144 -4.12 1.60 -14.73
N ILE A 145 -3.76 0.69 -13.85
CA ILE A 145 -4.55 0.25 -12.72
C ILE A 145 -4.04 1.00 -11.50
N THR A 146 -4.90 1.77 -10.85
CA THR A 146 -4.60 2.52 -9.64
C THR A 146 -5.40 1.95 -8.49
N ILE A 147 -4.69 1.43 -7.50
CA ILE A 147 -5.25 0.83 -6.29
C ILE A 147 -5.03 1.81 -5.15
N THR A 148 -6.11 2.26 -4.56
CA THR A 148 -6.12 3.18 -3.42
C THR A 148 -6.54 2.44 -2.18
N VAL A 149 -5.64 2.31 -1.21
CA VAL A 149 -5.92 1.70 0.09
C VAL A 149 -6.11 2.80 1.11
N THR A 150 -7.30 2.86 1.72
CA THR A 150 -7.62 3.77 2.82
C THR A 150 -7.31 3.08 4.14
N LEU A 151 -6.50 3.74 4.97
CA LEU A 151 -6.08 3.30 6.29
C LEU A 151 -7.14 3.66 7.35
N PRO A 152 -7.08 3.06 8.56
CA PRO A 152 -8.03 3.35 9.64
C PRO A 152 -8.04 4.82 10.09
N ASN A 153 -6.94 5.54 9.90
CA ASN A 153 -6.81 6.98 10.20
C ASN A 153 -7.35 7.89 9.07
N GLY A 154 -7.90 7.32 7.99
CA GLY A 154 -8.42 8.05 6.83
C GLY A 154 -7.36 8.43 5.79
N ASN A 155 -6.07 8.21 6.07
CA ASN A 155 -5.02 8.43 5.07
C ASN A 155 -5.08 7.38 3.96
N THR A 156 -4.64 7.73 2.77
CA THR A 156 -4.63 6.82 1.61
C THR A 156 -3.22 6.48 1.18
N ARG A 157 -3.03 5.25 0.69
CA ARG A 157 -1.82 4.80 -0.01
C ARG A 157 -2.20 4.36 -1.41
N LEU A 158 -1.45 4.82 -2.40
CA LEU A 158 -1.71 4.51 -3.80
C LEU A 158 -0.62 3.61 -4.34
N LEU A 159 -1.03 2.60 -5.09
CA LEU A 159 -0.17 1.77 -5.93
C LEU A 159 -0.71 1.84 -7.36
N SER A 160 0.14 2.15 -8.32
CA SER A 160 -0.21 2.10 -9.74
C SER A 160 0.64 1.06 -10.46
N VAL A 161 -0.03 0.23 -11.25
CA VAL A 161 0.60 -0.74 -12.15
C VAL A 161 0.07 -0.56 -13.57
N TYR A 162 0.83 -1.00 -14.56
CA TYR A 162 0.44 -0.91 -15.97
C TYR A 162 0.36 -2.31 -16.55
N LYS A 163 -0.72 -2.57 -17.29
CA LYS A 163 -0.84 -3.75 -18.15
C LYS A 163 -0.85 -3.31 -19.59
N GLY A 164 0.02 -3.91 -20.40
CA GLY A 164 0.08 -3.67 -21.84
C GLY A 164 -0.79 -4.66 -22.61
N ASN A 165 -1.15 -4.28 -23.83
CA ASN A 165 -1.81 -5.13 -24.79
C ASN A 165 -0.77 -5.93 -25.61
N TYR A 166 -0.51 -7.18 -25.25
CA TYR A 166 0.49 -8.04 -25.91
C TYR A 166 0.14 -9.52 -25.88
#